data_AF-A0A8T0SC43-F1
#
_entry.id   AF-A0A8T0SC43-F1
#
_cell.length_a   1.000
_cell.length_b   1.000
_cell.length_c   1.000
_cell.angle_alpha   90.00
_cell.angle_beta   90.00
_cell.angle_gamma   90.00
#
_symmetry.space_group_name_H-M   'P 1'
#
loop_
_entity.id
_entity.type
_entity.pdbx_description
1 polymer ?
#
loop_
_entity_poly.entity_id
_entity_poly.type
_entity_poly.pdbx_seq_one_letter_code
_entity_poly.pdbx_strand_id
1 'polypeptide(L)'
;QESAKEHGLRFIFSSSRSSSSSTAHPPVAVNPTRPRHSNPDGGRRPRLLLLLRFGGGGGRGGAPAGLRDPRRGAPGPVRGLLRGPPQPPRAAQRAQPGRLRRLDRLPAARAVVLSAAGPHFCAGIELGGPGNPLTAGGADTVAAAEGLRRAILEMQGALTAIERCRKPVIAAVHGACVGGGVGVDVVAACDIRCCSRDATFVLKEVDMAIVADLGALQRLPRIVGYGNAADLALTGRKITAMEAKEMGLVSRVFDSKKDLDAGVAKIAKEIAEKSAWAVMGTKAVLLRSRDVTVEQGLEHVATWNAGMMRSNDLKEAIRAFLEKRKPVFSKL
;
A
#
# COMPACT_ATOMS: atom_id res chain seq x y z
N GLN A 1 -42.96 -13.67 2.44
CA GLN A 1 -42.22 -13.73 3.73
C GLN A 1 -40.88 -14.35 3.37
N GLU A 2 -39.72 -13.72 3.46
CA GLU A 2 -39.22 -12.70 4.40
C GLU A 2 -38.00 -11.97 3.75
N SER A 3 -37.79 -10.72 4.15
CA SER A 3 -36.88 -9.72 3.59
C SER A 3 -35.45 -9.84 4.15
N ALA A 4 -34.40 -9.56 3.35
CA ALA A 4 -33.09 -9.18 3.88
C ALA A 4 -32.42 -8.11 2.99
N LYS A 5 -32.26 -6.93 3.58
CA LYS A 5 -31.93 -5.63 2.97
C LYS A 5 -30.42 -5.41 2.79
N GLU A 6 -30.06 -4.78 1.67
CA GLU A 6 -28.78 -4.12 1.43
C GLU A 6 -28.58 -2.90 2.34
N HIS A 7 -27.44 -2.77 3.03
CA HIS A 7 -27.06 -1.54 3.74
C HIS A 7 -25.57 -1.19 3.57
N GLY A 8 -25.33 0.02 3.06
CA GLY A 8 -24.02 0.65 2.91
C GLY A 8 -23.60 1.50 4.12
N LEU A 9 -22.29 1.75 4.23
CA LEU A 9 -21.67 2.59 5.27
C LEU A 9 -21.66 4.10 4.90
N ARG A 10 -21.97 4.92 5.91
CA ARG A 10 -22.00 6.40 5.92
C ARG A 10 -20.63 7.06 6.17
N PHE A 11 -20.53 8.34 5.82
CA PHE A 11 -19.39 9.25 6.07
C PHE A 11 -19.75 10.24 7.18
N ILE A 12 -18.81 10.53 8.10
CA ILE A 12 -18.90 11.62 9.09
C ILE A 12 -18.09 12.81 8.56
N PHE A 13 -18.74 13.97 8.43
CA PHE A 13 -18.09 15.27 8.18
C PHE A 13 -18.42 16.23 9.33
N SER A 14 -17.41 16.91 9.86
CA SER A 14 -17.58 18.13 10.66
C SER A 14 -17.26 19.32 9.75
N SER A 15 -18.19 20.26 9.63
CA SER A 15 -18.00 21.51 8.91
C SER A 15 -18.37 22.68 9.81
N SER A 16 -17.41 23.53 10.15
CA SER A 16 -17.67 24.90 10.57
C SER A 16 -18.05 25.71 9.32
N ARG A 17 -19.25 26.32 9.32
CA ARG A 17 -19.66 27.28 8.28
C ARG A 17 -19.25 28.69 8.72
N SER A 18 -18.64 29.45 7.83
CA SER A 18 -18.81 30.90 7.76
C SER A 18 -19.67 31.21 6.54
N SER A 19 -20.67 32.07 6.75
CA SER A 19 -21.65 32.52 5.76
C SER A 19 -21.17 33.77 5.03
N SER A 20 -21.34 33.82 3.71
CA SER A 20 -21.72 35.07 3.04
C SER A 20 -22.52 34.77 1.77
N SER A 21 -23.63 35.50 1.65
CA SER A 21 -24.65 35.47 0.60
C SER A 21 -24.37 36.56 -0.43
N SER A 22 -24.66 36.31 -1.71
CA SER A 22 -25.27 37.31 -2.62
C SER A 22 -25.75 36.68 -3.93
N THR A 23 -26.76 37.33 -4.50
CA THR A 23 -27.86 36.98 -5.41
C THR A 23 -27.55 36.90 -6.92
N ALA A 24 -28.53 36.40 -7.67
CA ALA A 24 -28.55 36.08 -9.10
C ALA A 24 -29.24 37.16 -10.00
N HIS A 25 -28.86 37.25 -11.30
CA HIS A 25 -29.70 37.11 -12.53
C HIS A 25 -28.97 37.60 -13.85
N PRO A 26 -29.42 37.21 -15.07
CA PRO A 26 -28.68 37.22 -16.37
C PRO A 26 -29.35 38.13 -17.46
N PRO A 27 -29.34 37.86 -18.81
CA PRO A 27 -28.27 37.80 -19.84
C PRO A 27 -28.53 38.69 -21.10
N VAL A 28 -27.54 39.16 -21.88
CA VAL A 28 -27.73 39.61 -23.31
C VAL A 28 -26.44 39.45 -24.17
N ALA A 29 -26.61 39.34 -25.49
CA ALA A 29 -25.79 38.76 -26.55
C ALA A 29 -24.82 39.68 -27.36
N VAL A 30 -24.16 39.05 -28.35
CA VAL A 30 -23.59 39.55 -29.64
C VAL A 30 -22.05 39.73 -29.74
N ASN A 31 -21.48 39.09 -30.78
CA ASN A 31 -20.08 39.02 -31.30
C ASN A 31 -19.76 40.29 -32.15
N PRO A 32 -18.57 40.57 -32.77
CA PRO A 32 -17.22 39.98 -32.76
C PRO A 32 -16.05 41.02 -32.65
N THR A 33 -14.80 40.60 -32.33
CA THR A 33 -13.49 41.13 -32.82
C THR A 33 -12.29 40.57 -31.99
N ARG A 34 -11.18 40.25 -32.66
CA ARG A 34 -9.89 39.70 -32.12
C ARG A 34 -9.15 40.70 -31.20
N PRO A 35 -8.16 40.33 -30.32
CA PRO A 35 -7.03 39.43 -30.60
C PRO A 35 -6.54 38.53 -29.43
N ARG A 36 -5.44 37.80 -29.70
CA ARG A 36 -4.75 36.79 -28.88
C ARG A 36 -4.48 37.20 -27.43
N HIS A 37 -4.80 36.33 -26.48
CA HIS A 37 -4.05 36.18 -25.22
C HIS A 37 -3.89 34.69 -24.87
N SER A 38 -2.63 34.25 -24.80
CA SER A 38 -2.21 32.98 -24.22
C SER A 38 -2.53 33.00 -22.73
N ASN A 39 -3.40 32.09 -22.28
CA ASN A 39 -3.69 31.90 -20.86
C ASN A 39 -2.70 30.86 -20.28
N PRO A 40 -1.80 31.22 -19.35
CA PRO A 40 -0.88 30.28 -18.72
C PRO A 40 -1.50 29.74 -17.42
N ASP A 41 -2.70 29.17 -17.49
CA ASP A 41 -3.30 28.49 -16.34
C ASP A 41 -3.71 27.07 -16.71
N GLY A 42 -2.69 26.24 -16.89
CA GLY A 42 -2.81 24.79 -16.85
C GLY A 42 -3.21 24.33 -15.45
N GLY A 43 -4.51 24.40 -15.17
CA GLY A 43 -5.13 24.02 -13.90
C GLY A 43 -4.54 22.73 -13.33
N ARG A 44 -3.91 22.87 -12.16
CA ARG A 44 -3.28 21.79 -11.39
C ARG A 44 -4.26 20.64 -11.16
N ARG A 45 -4.10 19.54 -11.90
CA ARG A 45 -4.71 18.27 -11.53
C ARG A 45 -3.83 17.53 -10.51
N PRO A 46 -4.42 17.02 -9.43
CA PRO A 46 -3.70 16.42 -8.31
C PRO A 46 -3.12 15.04 -8.63
N ARG A 47 -1.92 14.78 -8.10
CA ARG A 47 -1.20 13.50 -8.23
C ARG A 47 -1.95 12.39 -7.47
N LEU A 48 -2.15 11.24 -8.11
CA LEU A 48 -3.01 10.17 -7.60
C LEU A 48 -2.25 9.29 -6.59
N LEU A 49 -2.67 9.34 -5.33
CA LEU A 49 -2.32 8.38 -4.29
C LEU A 49 -3.31 7.21 -4.34
N LEU A 50 -2.83 5.97 -4.49
CA LEU A 50 -3.70 4.80 -4.39
C LEU A 50 -3.56 4.14 -3.02
N LEU A 51 -4.68 4.10 -2.29
CA LEU A 51 -4.80 3.35 -1.05
C LEU A 51 -5.35 1.95 -1.37
N LEU A 52 -4.67 0.90 -0.94
CA LEU A 52 -5.25 -0.43 -0.87
C LEU A 52 -5.70 -0.67 0.58
N ARG A 53 -6.99 -0.97 0.74
CA ARG A 53 -7.60 -1.36 2.02
C ARG A 53 -8.01 -2.82 1.97
N PHE A 54 -7.47 -3.63 2.87
CA PHE A 54 -7.99 -4.97 3.15
C PHE A 54 -9.20 -4.87 4.08
N GLY A 55 -10.29 -5.56 3.76
CA GLY A 55 -11.43 -5.66 4.67
C GLY A 55 -11.19 -6.77 5.69
N GLY A 56 -11.05 -6.42 6.97
CA GLY A 56 -11.20 -7.38 8.07
C GLY A 56 -12.68 -7.68 8.29
N GLY A 57 -13.06 -8.96 8.30
CA GLY A 57 -14.42 -9.38 8.59
C GLY A 57 -14.72 -9.24 10.09
N GLY A 58 -15.73 -8.43 10.44
CA GLY A 58 -16.29 -8.40 11.80
C GLY A 58 -17.31 -7.26 12.03
N GLY A 59 -18.57 -7.64 12.31
CA GLY A 59 -19.56 -6.81 13.04
C GLY A 59 -20.80 -6.33 12.26
N ARG A 60 -22.02 -6.67 12.74
CA ARG A 60 -23.37 -6.32 12.22
C ARG A 60 -23.95 -5.05 12.91
N GLY A 61 -24.72 -4.20 12.19
CA GLY A 61 -25.74 -3.31 12.80
C GLY A 61 -26.07 -1.95 12.12
N GLY A 62 -27.32 -1.79 11.62
CA GLY A 62 -28.21 -0.60 11.73
C GLY A 62 -28.12 0.61 10.75
N ALA A 63 -29.22 0.90 10.02
CA ALA A 63 -29.48 2.15 9.23
C ALA A 63 -30.83 2.80 9.64
N PRO A 64 -31.16 4.09 9.32
CA PRO A 64 -31.84 4.38 8.04
C PRO A 64 -31.70 5.80 7.39
N ALA A 65 -32.05 5.81 6.07
CA ALA A 65 -32.75 6.81 5.22
C ALA A 65 -32.04 8.05 4.60
N GLY A 66 -32.31 8.26 3.29
CA GLY A 66 -32.11 9.49 2.49
C GLY A 66 -31.38 9.30 1.14
N LEU A 67 -32.11 9.04 0.03
CA LEU A 67 -31.57 8.85 -1.33
C LEU A 67 -31.63 10.14 -2.16
N ARG A 68 -30.51 10.61 -2.77
CA ARG A 68 -30.51 11.53 -3.93
C ARG A 68 -29.36 11.25 -4.91
N ASP A 69 -29.69 11.44 -6.19
CA ASP A 69 -29.04 11.21 -7.50
C ASP A 69 -27.48 11.39 -7.59
N PRO A 70 -26.71 10.47 -8.23
CA PRO A 70 -25.25 10.52 -8.32
C PRO A 70 -24.65 11.36 -9.48
N ARG A 71 -25.41 12.17 -10.23
CA ARG A 71 -24.85 12.87 -11.42
C ARG A 71 -24.25 14.27 -11.22
N ARG A 72 -24.00 14.75 -10.00
CA ARG A 72 -23.32 16.04 -9.79
C ARG A 72 -22.31 15.99 -8.63
N GLY A 73 -21.02 16.00 -8.95
CA GLY A 73 -19.94 16.18 -7.98
C GLY A 73 -18.57 16.27 -8.63
N ALA A 74 -18.00 17.47 -8.66
CA ALA A 74 -16.72 17.81 -9.30
C ALA A 74 -15.49 17.07 -8.69
N PRO A 75 -14.39 16.87 -9.44
CA PRO A 75 -13.25 16.08 -9.00
C PRO A 75 -12.28 16.90 -8.13
N GLY A 76 -12.22 16.58 -6.84
CA GLY A 76 -11.20 17.08 -5.90
C GLY A 76 -9.95 16.19 -5.82
N PRO A 77 -8.87 16.67 -5.17
CA PRO A 77 -7.56 16.03 -5.17
C PRO A 77 -7.45 14.88 -4.19
N VAL A 78 -6.81 13.79 -4.63
CA VAL A 78 -6.63 12.54 -3.87
C VAL A 78 -7.88 11.64 -3.88
N ARG A 79 -8.10 10.92 -4.99
CA ARG A 79 -9.09 9.84 -5.01
C ARG A 79 -8.74 8.74 -6.00
N GLY A 80 -8.04 7.71 -5.50
CA GLY A 80 -7.86 6.44 -6.17
C GLY A 80 -7.96 5.34 -5.13
N LEU A 81 -9.13 4.74 -4.98
CA LEU A 81 -9.36 3.64 -4.06
C LEU A 81 -9.92 2.50 -4.91
N LEU A 82 -9.14 1.45 -5.13
CA LEU A 82 -9.68 0.23 -5.73
C LEU A 82 -10.46 -0.51 -4.65
N ARG A 83 -11.72 -0.09 -4.39
CA ARG A 83 -12.63 -0.83 -3.52
C ARG A 83 -13.07 -2.10 -4.23
N GLY A 84 -12.67 -3.25 -3.69
CA GLY A 84 -13.38 -4.51 -3.94
C GLY A 84 -14.40 -4.75 -2.82
N PRO A 85 -15.35 -5.67 -3.00
CA PRO A 85 -16.19 -6.15 -1.91
C PRO A 85 -15.32 -6.71 -0.76
N PRO A 86 -15.82 -6.76 0.49
CA PRO A 86 -15.14 -7.47 1.56
C PRO A 86 -14.96 -8.93 1.12
N GLN A 87 -13.71 -9.40 1.11
CA GLN A 87 -13.35 -10.74 0.66
C GLN A 87 -12.78 -11.52 1.86
N PRO A 88 -13.01 -12.83 1.96
CA PRO A 88 -12.33 -13.65 2.96
C PRO A 88 -10.80 -13.52 2.77
N PRO A 89 -9.99 -13.67 3.85
CA PRO A 89 -8.55 -13.40 3.83
C PRO A 89 -7.81 -14.06 2.65
N ARG A 90 -8.17 -15.31 2.33
CA ARG A 90 -7.60 -16.10 1.21
C ARG A 90 -7.90 -15.54 -0.17
N ALA A 91 -9.14 -15.09 -0.42
CA ALA A 91 -9.52 -14.50 -1.70
C ALA A 91 -8.84 -13.13 -1.92
N ALA A 92 -8.61 -12.38 -0.84
CA ALA A 92 -7.83 -11.14 -0.90
C ALA A 92 -6.37 -11.38 -1.30
N GLN A 93 -5.75 -12.47 -0.82
CA GLN A 93 -4.37 -12.87 -1.14
C GLN A 93 -4.22 -13.27 -2.62
N ARG A 94 -5.11 -14.12 -3.15
CA ARG A 94 -5.08 -14.53 -4.58
C ARG A 94 -5.28 -13.35 -5.54
N ALA A 95 -6.07 -12.35 -5.17
CA ALA A 95 -6.29 -11.16 -5.99
C ALA A 95 -5.13 -10.14 -5.90
N GLN A 96 -4.27 -10.25 -4.89
CA GLN A 96 -3.20 -9.29 -4.59
C GLN A 96 -2.14 -9.16 -5.70
N PRO A 97 -1.59 -10.26 -6.28
CA PRO A 97 -0.67 -10.14 -7.42
C PRO A 97 -1.31 -9.45 -8.62
N GLY A 98 -2.59 -9.72 -8.91
CA GLY A 98 -3.33 -9.07 -9.99
C GLY A 98 -3.52 -7.56 -9.76
N ARG A 99 -3.83 -7.15 -8.52
CA ARG A 99 -3.97 -5.75 -8.13
C ARG A 99 -2.65 -5.00 -8.15
N LEU A 100 -1.57 -5.61 -7.64
CA LEU A 100 -0.23 -5.02 -7.66
C LEU A 100 0.32 -4.91 -9.08
N ARG A 101 0.10 -5.91 -9.95
CA ARG A 101 0.48 -5.81 -11.38
C ARG A 101 -0.26 -4.69 -12.10
N ARG A 102 -1.56 -4.50 -11.83
CA ARG A 102 -2.30 -3.35 -12.37
C ARG A 102 -1.72 -2.03 -11.85
N LEU A 103 -1.44 -1.95 -10.55
CA LEU A 103 -0.83 -0.77 -9.94
C LEU A 103 0.55 -0.47 -10.48
N ASP A 104 1.38 -1.49 -10.71
CA ASP A 104 2.70 -1.38 -11.30
C ASP A 104 2.66 -0.88 -12.75
N ARG A 105 1.58 -1.15 -13.49
CA ARG A 105 1.40 -0.65 -14.85
C ARG A 105 0.71 0.71 -14.95
N LEU A 106 0.05 1.17 -13.89
CA LEU A 106 -0.63 2.48 -13.88
C LEU A 106 0.38 3.63 -13.93
N PRO A 107 0.44 4.44 -15.00
CA PRO A 107 1.49 5.45 -15.12
C PRO A 107 1.30 6.65 -14.18
N ALA A 108 0.07 6.89 -13.73
CA ALA A 108 -0.26 7.93 -12.77
C ALA A 108 0.11 7.59 -11.31
N ALA A 109 0.30 6.31 -10.98
CA ALA A 109 0.63 5.88 -9.63
C ALA A 109 2.13 6.08 -9.35
N ARG A 110 2.46 6.71 -8.22
CA ARG A 110 3.86 6.98 -7.81
C ARG A 110 4.30 6.22 -6.57
N ALA A 111 3.36 5.86 -5.71
CA ALA A 111 3.58 5.04 -4.51
C ALA A 111 2.29 4.28 -4.20
N VAL A 112 2.40 3.18 -3.46
CA VAL A 112 1.29 2.35 -3.01
C VAL A 112 1.26 2.37 -1.48
N VAL A 113 0.09 2.57 -0.89
CA VAL A 113 -0.09 2.43 0.56
C VAL A 113 -0.92 1.19 0.84
N LEU A 114 -0.36 0.26 1.61
CA LEU A 114 -1.06 -0.90 2.15
C LEU A 114 -1.56 -0.57 3.56
N SER A 115 -2.88 -0.64 3.71
CA SER A 115 -3.57 -0.40 4.98
C SER A 115 -4.71 -1.42 5.14
N ALA A 116 -5.23 -1.56 6.35
CA ALA A 116 -6.43 -2.36 6.59
C ALA A 116 -7.60 -1.50 7.05
N ALA A 117 -8.81 -2.01 6.82
CA ALA A 117 -10.03 -1.53 7.44
C ALA A 117 -10.34 -2.39 8.68
N GLY A 118 -11.05 -1.79 9.65
CA GLY A 118 -11.37 -2.45 10.92
C GLY A 118 -10.31 -2.22 11.99
N PRO A 119 -10.39 -2.94 13.12
CA PRO A 119 -9.58 -2.68 14.31
C PRO A 119 -8.13 -3.16 14.20
N HIS A 120 -7.82 -4.01 13.22
CA HIS A 120 -6.52 -4.66 13.10
C HIS A 120 -5.99 -4.61 11.67
N PHE A 121 -4.67 -4.65 11.52
CA PHE A 121 -4.00 -4.69 10.23
C PHE A 121 -4.15 -6.06 9.55
N CYS A 122 -3.84 -7.12 10.27
CA CYS A 122 -3.97 -8.49 9.79
C CYS A 122 -4.11 -9.43 10.99
N ALA A 123 -5.19 -10.22 11.01
CA ALA A 123 -5.45 -11.18 12.07
C ALA A 123 -4.83 -12.58 11.81
N GLY A 124 -4.13 -12.77 10.69
CA GLY A 124 -3.55 -14.06 10.28
C GLY A 124 -4.39 -14.81 9.24
N ILE A 125 -4.03 -16.08 9.01
CA ILE A 125 -4.72 -17.03 8.15
C ILE A 125 -5.87 -17.68 8.91
N GLU A 126 -6.96 -17.89 8.20
CA GLU A 126 -8.09 -18.67 8.71
C GLU A 126 -7.73 -20.15 8.64
N LEU A 127 -7.67 -20.80 9.81
CA LEU A 127 -7.25 -22.20 9.96
C LEU A 127 -8.35 -23.22 9.66
N GLY A 128 -9.59 -22.77 9.56
CA GLY A 128 -10.74 -23.60 9.22
C GLY A 128 -11.28 -23.34 7.81
N GLY A 129 -12.01 -24.29 7.25
CA GLY A 129 -12.80 -24.13 6.02
C GLY A 129 -12.62 -25.27 5.02
N PRO A 130 -13.67 -25.62 4.24
CA PRO A 130 -13.55 -26.58 3.15
C PRO A 130 -12.45 -26.16 2.16
N GLY A 131 -11.57 -27.09 1.79
CA GLY A 131 -10.48 -26.83 0.85
C GLY A 131 -9.26 -26.11 1.45
N ASN A 132 -9.12 -26.08 2.78
CA ASN A 132 -7.86 -25.65 3.40
C ASN A 132 -6.77 -26.71 3.16
N PRO A 133 -5.65 -26.37 2.48
CA PRO A 133 -4.55 -27.32 2.24
C PRO A 133 -3.95 -27.90 3.52
N LEU A 134 -4.02 -27.16 4.64
CA LEU A 134 -3.54 -27.59 5.95
C LEU A 134 -4.44 -28.66 6.60
N THR A 135 -5.68 -28.82 6.14
CA THR A 135 -6.65 -29.79 6.67
C THR A 135 -7.20 -30.73 5.59
N ALA A 136 -6.60 -30.71 4.39
CA ALA A 136 -7.03 -31.55 3.28
C ALA A 136 -6.45 -32.97 3.48
N GLY A 137 -7.28 -33.88 4.03
CA GLY A 137 -6.96 -35.31 4.09
C GLY A 137 -7.21 -35.99 2.74
N GLY A 138 -6.25 -36.81 2.28
CA GLY A 138 -6.35 -37.61 1.06
C GLY A 138 -5.47 -38.86 1.16
N ALA A 139 -5.86 -39.93 0.44
CA ALA A 139 -5.19 -41.23 0.49
C ALA A 139 -3.80 -41.26 -0.17
N ASP A 140 -3.53 -40.34 -1.12
CA ASP A 140 -2.22 -40.17 -1.75
C ASP A 140 -1.45 -39.02 -1.10
N THR A 141 -0.50 -39.39 -0.23
CA THR A 141 0.30 -38.46 0.56
C THR A 141 1.28 -37.64 -0.29
N VAL A 142 1.72 -38.16 -1.45
CA VAL A 142 2.67 -37.47 -2.33
C VAL A 142 1.95 -36.42 -3.17
N ALA A 143 0.80 -36.76 -3.76
CA ALA A 143 -0.01 -35.79 -4.51
C ALA A 143 -0.48 -34.63 -3.61
N ALA A 144 -0.88 -34.93 -2.37
CA ALA A 144 -1.24 -33.93 -1.37
C ALA A 144 -0.06 -33.00 -1.03
N ALA A 145 1.14 -33.56 -0.83
CA ALA A 145 2.35 -32.79 -0.56
C ALA A 145 2.73 -31.85 -1.72
N GLU A 146 2.67 -32.31 -2.97
CA GLU A 146 2.92 -31.47 -4.14
C GLU A 146 1.85 -30.37 -4.30
N GLY A 147 0.58 -30.69 -4.03
CA GLY A 147 -0.50 -29.71 -4.01
C GLY A 147 -0.28 -28.59 -2.99
N LEU A 148 0.11 -28.96 -1.76
CA LEU A 148 0.47 -28.01 -0.70
C LEU A 148 1.67 -27.15 -1.11
N ARG A 149 2.73 -27.78 -1.65
CA ARG A 149 3.92 -27.07 -2.14
C ARG A 149 3.56 -26.01 -3.19
N ARG A 150 2.72 -26.35 -4.17
CA ARG A 150 2.25 -25.40 -5.19
C ARG A 150 1.47 -24.24 -4.57
N ALA A 151 0.59 -24.52 -3.60
CA ALA A 151 -0.16 -23.48 -2.90
C ALA A 151 0.77 -22.53 -2.12
N ILE A 152 1.79 -23.06 -1.44
CA ILE A 152 2.80 -22.26 -0.73
C ILE A 152 3.55 -21.36 -1.72
N LEU A 153 4.03 -21.90 -2.84
CA LEU A 153 4.73 -21.12 -3.87
C LEU A 153 3.83 -20.03 -4.49
N GLU A 154 2.54 -20.29 -4.67
CA GLU A 154 1.57 -19.30 -5.14
C GLU A 154 1.45 -18.13 -4.13
N MET A 155 1.32 -18.44 -2.83
CA MET A 155 1.26 -17.43 -1.77
C MET A 155 2.57 -16.64 -1.65
N GLN A 156 3.72 -17.31 -1.67
CA GLN A 156 5.03 -16.66 -1.71
C GLN A 156 5.16 -15.72 -2.91
N GLY A 157 4.67 -16.14 -4.08
CA GLY A 157 4.61 -15.33 -5.30
C GLY A 157 3.75 -14.07 -5.12
N ALA A 158 2.62 -14.17 -4.42
CA ALA A 158 1.74 -13.05 -4.12
C ALA A 158 2.40 -12.00 -3.22
N LEU A 159 3.11 -12.43 -2.18
CA LEU A 159 3.81 -11.52 -1.27
C LEU A 159 5.06 -10.92 -1.94
N THR A 160 5.80 -11.74 -2.69
CA THR A 160 6.97 -11.29 -3.46
C THR A 160 6.59 -10.29 -4.56
N ALA A 161 5.34 -10.31 -5.04
CA ALA A 161 4.83 -9.29 -5.96
C ALA A 161 4.78 -7.88 -5.34
N ILE A 162 4.70 -7.75 -4.00
CA ILE A 162 4.79 -6.47 -3.30
C ILE A 162 6.19 -5.89 -3.46
N GLU A 163 7.20 -6.71 -3.18
CA GLU A 163 8.61 -6.35 -3.27
C GLU A 163 9.00 -6.04 -4.72
N ARG A 164 8.56 -6.87 -5.67
CA ARG A 164 8.82 -6.69 -7.12
C ARG A 164 8.06 -5.54 -7.77
N CYS A 165 7.06 -4.95 -7.10
CA CYS A 165 6.36 -3.77 -7.62
C CYS A 165 7.38 -2.63 -7.79
N ARG A 166 7.47 -2.02 -8.97
CA ARG A 166 8.46 -0.96 -9.21
C ARG A 166 8.16 0.29 -8.38
N LYS A 167 6.88 0.54 -8.08
CA LYS A 167 6.48 1.61 -7.17
C LYS A 167 6.84 1.27 -5.72
N PRO A 168 7.30 2.25 -4.92
CA PRO A 168 7.43 2.06 -3.49
C PRO A 168 6.10 1.70 -2.83
N VAL A 169 6.15 0.73 -1.93
CA VAL A 169 5.02 0.23 -1.14
C VAL A 169 5.26 0.57 0.32
N ILE A 170 4.30 1.27 0.92
CA ILE A 170 4.33 1.70 2.32
C ILE A 170 3.29 0.90 3.10
N ALA A 171 3.70 0.20 4.15
CA ALA A 171 2.80 -0.44 5.10
C ALA A 171 2.38 0.57 6.18
N ALA A 172 1.07 0.69 6.40
CA ALA A 172 0.46 1.47 7.48
C ALA A 172 -0.27 0.52 8.45
N VAL A 173 0.46 0.09 9.47
CA VAL A 173 0.04 -0.97 10.41
C VAL A 173 -0.63 -0.38 11.66
N HIS A 174 -1.80 -0.89 12.02
CA HIS A 174 -2.50 -0.52 13.26
C HIS A 174 -3.13 -1.72 13.93
N GLY A 175 -3.31 -1.64 15.24
CA GLY A 175 -3.76 -2.77 16.06
C GLY A 175 -2.93 -4.04 15.83
N ALA A 176 -3.58 -5.20 15.85
CA ALA A 176 -2.87 -6.47 15.71
C ALA A 176 -2.37 -6.69 14.27
N CYS A 177 -1.09 -7.04 14.16
CA CYS A 177 -0.42 -7.54 12.97
C CYS A 177 0.12 -8.94 13.27
N VAL A 178 -0.76 -9.92 13.17
CA VAL A 178 -0.48 -11.32 13.52
C VAL A 178 0.08 -12.04 12.30
N GLY A 179 1.25 -12.63 12.51
CA GLY A 179 2.05 -13.34 11.53
C GLY A 179 1.64 -14.78 11.33
N GLY A 180 0.64 -15.32 12.03
CA GLY A 180 0.08 -16.65 11.78
C GLY A 180 -0.57 -16.77 10.40
N GLY A 181 0.23 -16.61 9.34
CA GLY A 181 -0.04 -16.79 7.94
C GLY A 181 0.01 -15.57 7.01
N VAL A 182 0.20 -14.30 7.42
CA VAL A 182 0.42 -13.19 6.43
C VAL A 182 0.99 -11.88 6.99
N GLY A 183 0.63 -11.49 8.21
CA GLY A 183 0.74 -10.09 8.66
C GLY A 183 2.17 -9.55 8.63
N VAL A 184 3.07 -10.22 9.35
CA VAL A 184 4.48 -9.84 9.43
C VAL A 184 5.19 -10.07 8.08
N ASP A 185 4.83 -11.12 7.33
CA ASP A 185 5.39 -11.39 6.00
C ASP A 185 5.09 -10.26 5.00
N VAL A 186 3.85 -9.75 4.98
CA VAL A 186 3.46 -8.61 4.14
C VAL A 186 4.19 -7.35 4.56
N VAL A 187 4.29 -7.09 5.86
CA VAL A 187 5.03 -5.93 6.39
C VAL A 187 6.50 -6.02 5.96
N ALA A 188 7.13 -7.18 6.10
CA ALA A 188 8.51 -7.42 5.69
C ALA A 188 8.74 -7.28 4.18
N ALA A 189 7.74 -7.59 3.35
CA ALA A 189 7.78 -7.39 1.90
C ALA A 189 7.59 -5.93 1.45
N CYS A 190 7.17 -5.02 2.34
CA CYS A 190 7.02 -3.60 2.03
C CYS A 190 8.34 -2.82 2.15
N ASP A 191 8.48 -1.74 1.38
CA ASP A 191 9.69 -0.91 1.36
C ASP A 191 9.80 -0.04 2.62
N ILE A 192 8.70 0.64 2.97
CA ILE A 192 8.61 1.51 4.14
C ILE A 192 7.54 0.95 5.07
N ARG A 193 7.88 0.86 6.36
CA ARG A 193 7.00 0.30 7.38
C ARG A 193 6.72 1.38 8.43
N CYS A 194 5.45 1.70 8.63
CA CYS A 194 4.98 2.66 9.63
C CYS A 194 3.87 2.01 10.45
N CYS A 195 3.76 2.39 11.73
CA CYS A 195 2.70 1.89 12.57
C CYS A 195 2.11 2.94 13.51
N SER A 196 0.94 2.65 14.07
CA SER A 196 0.38 3.40 15.20
C SER A 196 0.88 2.83 16.53
N ARG A 197 0.78 3.62 17.60
CA ARG A 197 1.29 3.29 18.94
C ARG A 197 0.68 2.02 19.52
N ASP A 198 -0.58 1.74 19.18
CA ASP A 198 -1.34 0.55 19.57
C ASP A 198 -1.02 -0.69 18.73
N ALA A 199 -0.12 -0.57 17.73
CA ALA A 199 0.21 -1.70 16.87
C ALA A 199 1.05 -2.75 17.59
N THR A 200 0.78 -4.02 17.28
CA THR A 200 1.50 -5.16 17.85
C THR A 200 1.84 -6.16 16.77
N PHE A 201 3.04 -6.73 16.81
CA PHE A 201 3.52 -7.68 15.81
C PHE A 201 3.81 -9.03 16.48
N VAL A 202 3.50 -10.12 15.79
CA VAL A 202 3.71 -11.48 16.29
C VAL A 202 4.04 -12.38 15.11
N LEU A 203 5.03 -13.27 15.19
CA LEU A 203 5.24 -14.34 14.21
C LEU A 203 4.78 -15.66 14.85
N LYS A 204 3.51 -16.03 14.65
CA LYS A 204 2.80 -17.03 15.47
C LYS A 204 3.00 -18.48 15.00
N GLU A 205 3.67 -18.68 13.87
CA GLU A 205 3.73 -19.96 13.16
C GLU A 205 4.34 -21.08 14.01
N VAL A 206 5.36 -20.78 14.82
CA VAL A 206 6.00 -21.77 15.71
C VAL A 206 5.01 -22.34 16.73
N ASP A 207 4.12 -21.50 17.27
CA ASP A 207 3.07 -21.93 18.20
C ASP A 207 1.96 -22.75 17.54
N MET A 208 1.96 -22.79 16.20
CA MET A 208 1.02 -23.54 15.38
C MET A 208 1.68 -24.79 14.76
N ALA A 209 2.90 -25.14 15.20
CA ALA A 209 3.70 -26.22 14.64
C ALA A 209 3.98 -26.05 13.13
N ILE A 210 4.09 -24.80 12.68
CA ILE A 210 4.37 -24.44 11.29
C ILE A 210 5.69 -23.66 11.24
N VAL A 211 6.55 -24.00 10.28
CA VAL A 211 7.69 -23.15 9.94
C VAL A 211 7.16 -22.00 9.08
N ALA A 212 7.43 -20.75 9.48
CA ALA A 212 7.04 -19.58 8.71
C ALA A 212 7.60 -19.66 7.27
N ASP A 213 6.72 -19.77 6.28
CA ASP A 213 7.06 -20.15 4.90
C ASP A 213 6.68 -19.09 3.85
N LEU A 214 6.14 -17.94 4.26
CA LEU A 214 5.67 -16.89 3.34
C LEU A 214 6.66 -15.74 3.13
N GLY A 215 7.83 -15.81 3.76
CA GLY A 215 8.95 -14.93 3.50
C GLY A 215 9.48 -14.15 4.69
N ALA A 216 8.84 -14.21 5.87
CA ALA A 216 9.34 -13.57 7.08
C ALA A 216 10.77 -14.02 7.41
N LEU A 217 11.06 -15.33 7.39
CA LEU A 217 12.39 -15.87 7.69
C LEU A 217 13.46 -15.42 6.69
N GLN A 218 13.08 -15.15 5.45
CA GLN A 218 14.00 -14.72 4.39
C GLN A 218 14.24 -13.20 4.43
N ARG A 219 13.27 -12.40 4.89
CA ARG A 219 13.33 -10.93 4.86
C ARG A 219 13.71 -10.30 6.18
N LEU A 220 13.21 -10.80 7.31
CA LEU A 220 13.42 -10.20 8.63
C LEU A 220 14.89 -10.10 9.04
N PRO A 221 15.77 -11.10 8.81
CA PRO A 221 17.18 -10.99 9.20
C PRO A 221 17.90 -9.79 8.59
N ARG A 222 17.49 -9.35 7.39
CA ARG A 222 18.03 -8.15 6.72
C ARG A 222 17.38 -6.85 7.17
N ILE A 223 16.25 -6.92 7.90
CA ILE A 223 15.49 -5.77 8.37
C ILE A 223 15.82 -5.46 9.84
N VAL A 224 15.77 -6.47 10.70
CA VAL A 224 15.93 -6.33 12.15
C VAL A 224 17.24 -6.90 12.68
N GLY A 225 18.04 -7.52 11.82
CA GLY A 225 19.22 -8.31 12.21
C GLY A 225 18.86 -9.77 12.53
N TYR A 226 19.84 -10.66 12.40
CA TYR A 226 19.61 -12.09 12.56
C TYR A 226 19.15 -12.48 13.98
N GLY A 227 19.77 -11.94 15.02
CA GLY A 227 19.42 -12.26 16.42
C GLY A 227 17.97 -11.92 16.76
N ASN A 228 17.54 -10.70 16.41
CA ASN A 228 16.17 -10.25 16.56
C ASN A 228 15.19 -11.10 15.74
N ALA A 229 15.54 -11.44 14.49
CA ALA A 229 14.68 -12.28 13.65
C ALA A 229 14.54 -13.70 14.23
N ALA A 230 15.62 -14.28 14.75
CA ALA A 230 15.61 -15.58 15.39
C ALA A 230 14.78 -15.58 16.68
N ASP A 231 14.95 -14.57 17.54
CA ASP A 231 14.14 -14.40 18.75
C ASP A 231 12.63 -14.38 18.42
N LEU A 232 12.22 -13.53 17.47
CA LEU A 232 10.81 -13.45 17.05
C LEU A 232 10.28 -14.76 16.46
N ALA A 233 11.08 -15.45 15.65
CA ALA A 233 10.66 -16.66 14.96
C ALA A 233 10.63 -17.91 15.86
N LEU A 234 11.55 -18.00 16.82
CA LEU A 234 11.67 -19.16 17.70
C LEU A 234 10.74 -19.05 18.93
N THR A 235 10.48 -17.83 19.42
CA THR A 235 9.63 -17.64 20.61
C THR A 235 8.17 -17.41 20.29
N GLY A 236 7.85 -16.97 19.07
CA GLY A 236 6.50 -16.55 18.70
C GLY A 236 5.96 -15.38 19.51
N ARG A 237 6.83 -14.65 20.23
CA ARG A 237 6.42 -13.62 21.18
C ARG A 237 5.81 -12.40 20.47
N LYS A 238 4.95 -11.71 21.21
CA LYS A 238 4.34 -10.46 20.78
C LYS A 238 5.25 -9.28 21.10
N ILE A 239 5.48 -8.42 20.10
CA ILE A 239 6.22 -7.17 20.26
C ILE A 239 5.32 -5.95 20.09
N THR A 240 5.69 -4.88 20.78
CA THR A 240 4.99 -3.59 20.75
C THR A 240 5.46 -2.71 19.58
N ALA A 241 4.73 -1.63 19.28
CA ALA A 241 5.13 -0.65 18.28
C ALA A 241 6.51 0.00 18.57
N MET A 242 6.82 0.23 19.85
CA MET A 242 8.09 0.86 20.26
C MET A 242 9.26 -0.12 20.12
N GLU A 243 9.07 -1.35 20.56
CA GLU A 243 10.08 -2.40 20.37
C GLU A 243 10.32 -2.67 18.88
N ALA A 244 9.26 -2.75 18.07
CA ALA A 244 9.39 -2.87 16.61
C ALA A 244 10.18 -1.70 16.00
N LYS A 245 10.12 -0.51 16.60
CA LYS A 245 10.87 0.67 16.16
C LYS A 245 12.35 0.58 16.56
N GLU A 246 12.64 0.10 17.76
CA GLU A 246 14.00 -0.14 18.26
C GLU A 246 14.71 -1.24 17.48
N MET A 247 14.02 -2.33 17.15
CA MET A 247 14.54 -3.42 16.32
C MET A 247 14.72 -3.03 14.84
N GLY A 248 14.19 -1.88 14.40
CA GLY A 248 14.24 -1.45 13.00
C GLY A 248 13.16 -2.07 12.09
N LEU A 249 12.22 -2.84 12.65
CA LEU A 249 11.08 -3.40 11.90
C LEU A 249 10.21 -2.29 11.34
N VAL A 250 9.94 -1.23 12.11
CA VAL A 250 9.22 -0.05 11.64
C VAL A 250 10.10 1.19 11.63
N SER A 251 9.93 2.02 10.60
CA SER A 251 10.66 3.26 10.43
C SER A 251 10.05 4.43 11.20
N ARG A 252 8.75 4.43 11.48
CA ARG A 252 8.03 5.52 12.15
C ARG A 252 6.84 4.98 12.95
N VAL A 253 6.63 5.54 14.13
CA VAL A 253 5.48 5.27 15.01
C VAL A 253 4.66 6.56 15.13
N PHE A 254 3.34 6.44 15.05
CA PHE A 254 2.39 7.54 15.15
C PHE A 254 1.45 7.31 16.32
N ASP A 255 0.94 8.38 16.95
CA ASP A 255 0.18 8.23 18.20
C ASP A 255 -1.17 7.53 18.00
N SER A 256 -1.84 7.76 16.86
CA SER A 256 -3.10 7.10 16.54
C SER A 256 -3.16 6.59 15.10
N LYS A 257 -4.17 5.77 14.78
CA LYS A 257 -4.46 5.37 13.40
C LYS A 257 -4.70 6.56 12.48
N LYS A 258 -5.35 7.62 12.97
CA LYS A 258 -5.60 8.84 12.18
C LYS A 258 -4.29 9.53 11.82
N ASP A 259 -3.37 9.63 12.78
CA ASP A 259 -2.07 10.26 12.58
C ASP A 259 -1.17 9.41 11.67
N LEU A 260 -1.25 8.08 11.80
CA LEU A 260 -0.61 7.13 10.88
C LEU A 260 -1.08 7.34 9.44
N ASP A 261 -2.40 7.40 9.21
CA ASP A 261 -2.95 7.57 7.87
C ASP A 261 -2.53 8.92 7.25
N ALA A 262 -2.54 10.00 8.04
CA ALA A 262 -2.08 11.32 7.60
C ALA A 262 -0.57 11.34 7.33
N GLY A 263 0.23 10.75 8.22
CA GLY A 263 1.68 10.67 8.12
C GLY A 263 2.13 9.86 6.91
N VAL A 264 1.51 8.70 6.67
CA VAL A 264 1.79 7.87 5.50
C VAL A 264 1.35 8.55 4.20
N ALA A 265 0.22 9.25 4.19
CA ALA A 265 -0.19 10.05 3.05
C ALA A 265 0.83 11.17 2.72
N LYS A 266 1.42 11.79 3.75
CA LYS A 266 2.50 12.78 3.57
C LYS A 266 3.74 12.13 2.95
N ILE A 267 4.20 10.99 3.46
CA ILE A 267 5.33 10.24 2.89
C ILE A 267 5.08 9.90 1.42
N ALA A 268 3.90 9.35 1.12
CA ALA A 268 3.56 8.98 -0.24
C ALA A 268 3.50 10.20 -1.18
N LYS A 269 3.06 11.36 -0.68
CA LYS A 269 3.10 12.63 -1.42
C LYS A 269 4.54 13.09 -1.68
N GLU A 270 5.41 13.01 -0.68
CA GLU A 270 6.84 13.35 -0.82
C GLU A 270 7.52 12.48 -1.88
N ILE A 271 7.23 11.18 -1.90
CA ILE A 271 7.70 10.25 -2.94
C ILE A 271 7.12 10.64 -4.31
N ALA A 272 5.82 10.94 -4.37
CA ALA A 272 5.15 11.35 -5.60
C ALA A 272 5.64 12.70 -6.16
N GLU A 273 6.34 13.50 -5.35
CA GLU A 273 6.99 14.75 -5.75
C GLU A 273 8.30 14.53 -6.51
N LYS A 274 8.93 13.35 -6.39
CA LYS A 274 10.21 13.00 -7.04
C LYS A 274 10.02 12.45 -8.46
N SER A 275 11.13 12.32 -9.19
CA SER A 275 11.16 11.60 -10.47
C SER A 275 10.81 10.13 -10.23
N ALA A 276 9.82 9.61 -10.96
CA ALA A 276 9.44 8.21 -10.80
C ALA A 276 10.53 7.26 -11.30
N TRP A 277 11.27 7.63 -12.34
CA TRP A 277 12.39 6.82 -12.83
C TRP A 277 13.49 6.70 -11.78
N ALA A 278 13.84 7.82 -11.13
CA ALA A 278 14.81 7.81 -10.04
C ALA A 278 14.32 6.95 -8.87
N VAL A 279 13.07 7.13 -8.42
CA VAL A 279 12.50 6.38 -7.30
C VAL A 279 12.43 4.87 -7.58
N MET A 280 11.94 4.47 -8.76
CA MET A 280 11.87 3.06 -9.14
C MET A 280 13.28 2.44 -9.26
N GLY A 281 14.24 3.21 -9.79
CA GLY A 281 15.63 2.80 -9.89
C GLY A 281 16.30 2.62 -8.54
N THR A 282 16.14 3.58 -7.63
CA THR A 282 16.62 3.48 -6.25
C THR A 282 16.06 2.22 -5.59
N LYS A 283 14.77 1.95 -5.72
CA LYS A 283 14.16 0.71 -5.19
C LYS A 283 14.80 -0.54 -5.82
N ALA A 284 14.92 -0.59 -7.14
CA ALA A 284 15.48 -1.75 -7.84
C ALA A 284 16.92 -2.06 -7.40
N VAL A 285 17.76 -1.03 -7.29
CA VAL A 285 19.15 -1.15 -6.83
C VAL A 285 19.22 -1.59 -5.37
N LEU A 286 18.40 -1.02 -4.48
CA LEU A 286 18.36 -1.42 -3.06
C LEU A 286 17.89 -2.86 -2.85
N LEU A 287 16.99 -3.35 -3.71
CA LEU A 287 16.58 -4.76 -3.67
C LEU A 287 17.71 -5.66 -4.15
N ARG A 288 18.35 -5.31 -5.27
CA ARG A 288 19.46 -6.09 -5.83
C ARG A 288 20.64 -6.16 -4.87
N SER A 289 20.95 -5.07 -4.18
CA SER A 289 22.10 -4.98 -3.25
C SER A 289 22.02 -5.92 -2.05
N ARG A 290 20.88 -6.59 -1.80
CA ARG A 290 20.73 -7.57 -0.72
C ARG A 290 21.43 -8.90 -1.01
N ASP A 291 21.62 -9.20 -2.29
CA ASP A 291 22.01 -10.53 -2.78
C ASP A 291 23.34 -10.52 -3.55
N VAL A 292 24.05 -9.38 -3.56
CA VAL A 292 25.28 -9.17 -4.35
C VAL A 292 26.35 -8.48 -3.53
N THR A 293 27.61 -8.56 -3.98
CA THR A 293 28.71 -7.79 -3.39
C THR A 293 28.55 -6.29 -3.67
N VAL A 294 29.26 -5.45 -2.92
CA VAL A 294 29.27 -4.00 -3.14
C VAL A 294 29.72 -3.67 -4.57
N GLU A 295 30.76 -4.32 -5.07
CA GLU A 295 31.26 -4.16 -6.44
C GLU A 295 30.18 -4.48 -7.49
N GLN A 296 29.53 -5.64 -7.37
CA GLN A 296 28.43 -6.03 -8.27
C GLN A 296 27.23 -5.07 -8.19
N GLY A 297 26.95 -4.53 -7.00
CA GLY A 297 25.93 -3.51 -6.78
C GLY A 297 26.26 -2.18 -7.44
N LEU A 298 27.52 -1.73 -7.34
CA LEU A 298 28.03 -0.52 -7.98
C LEU A 298 27.97 -0.61 -9.51
N GLU A 299 28.35 -1.75 -10.07
CA GLU A 299 28.25 -2.00 -11.52
C GLU A 299 26.78 -2.01 -11.99
N HIS A 300 25.89 -2.62 -11.20
CA HIS A 300 24.46 -2.62 -11.50
C HIS A 300 23.85 -1.20 -11.53
N VAL A 301 24.17 -0.35 -10.55
CA VAL A 301 23.67 1.03 -10.53
C VAL A 301 24.33 1.90 -11.60
N ALA A 302 25.59 1.66 -11.95
CA ALA A 302 26.26 2.33 -13.08
C ALA A 302 25.51 2.06 -14.39
N THR A 303 25.18 0.80 -14.66
CA THR A 303 24.38 0.41 -15.84
C THR A 303 22.99 1.06 -15.82
N TRP A 304 22.30 1.05 -14.68
CA TRP A 304 20.99 1.68 -14.54
C TRP A 304 21.04 3.19 -14.86
N ASN A 305 22.01 3.90 -14.26
CA ASN A 305 22.18 5.33 -14.45
C ASN A 305 22.61 5.68 -15.88
N ALA A 306 23.47 4.88 -16.52
CA ALA A 306 23.84 5.10 -17.92
C ALA A 306 22.62 5.12 -18.84
N GLY A 307 21.62 4.25 -18.59
CA GLY A 307 20.35 4.25 -19.33
C GLY A 307 19.41 5.41 -18.97
N MET A 308 19.37 5.83 -17.70
CA MET A 308 18.34 6.74 -17.18
C MET A 308 18.78 8.21 -17.03
N MET A 309 20.08 8.50 -16.97
CA MET A 309 20.60 9.87 -16.80
C MET A 309 20.30 10.76 -18.01
N ARG A 310 20.07 10.19 -19.20
CA ARG A 310 19.66 10.96 -20.38
C ARG A 310 18.17 11.37 -20.37
N SER A 311 17.46 11.14 -19.27
CA SER A 311 16.04 11.45 -19.14
C SER A 311 15.73 12.94 -19.09
N ASN A 312 14.52 13.30 -19.55
CA ASN A 312 13.99 14.65 -19.44
C ASN A 312 13.85 15.12 -17.99
N ASP A 313 13.66 14.19 -17.06
CA ASP A 313 13.56 14.47 -15.63
C ASP A 313 14.87 15.02 -15.06
N LEU A 314 16.05 14.54 -15.50
CA LEU A 314 17.33 15.09 -15.05
C LEU A 314 17.51 16.54 -15.54
N LYS A 315 17.23 16.79 -16.83
CA LYS A 315 17.29 18.14 -17.41
C LYS A 315 16.39 19.12 -16.66
N GLU A 316 15.18 18.67 -16.33
CA GLU A 316 14.21 19.46 -15.55
C GLU A 316 14.67 19.70 -14.11
N ALA A 317 15.25 18.69 -13.45
CA ALA A 317 15.81 18.86 -12.10
C ALA A 317 16.91 19.92 -12.07
N ILE A 318 17.85 19.86 -13.02
CA ILE A 318 18.96 20.82 -13.16
C ILE A 318 18.40 22.23 -13.40
N ARG A 319 17.49 22.38 -14.36
CA ARG A 319 16.87 23.68 -14.68
C ARG A 319 16.10 24.25 -13.49
N ALA A 320 15.25 23.45 -12.84
CA ALA A 320 14.48 23.90 -11.69
C ALA A 320 15.37 24.32 -10.52
N PHE A 321 16.50 23.65 -10.32
CA PHE A 321 17.51 24.01 -9.33
C PHE A 321 18.14 25.37 -9.64
N LEU A 322 18.59 25.59 -10.88
CA LEU A 322 19.16 26.87 -11.32
C LEU A 322 18.14 28.01 -11.21
N GLU A 323 16.88 27.75 -11.54
CA GLU A 323 15.76 28.71 -11.48
C GLU A 323 15.14 28.84 -10.08
N LYS A 324 15.68 28.15 -9.05
CA LYS A 324 15.18 28.15 -7.65
C LYS A 324 13.68 27.83 -7.52
N ARG A 325 13.16 26.96 -8.37
CA ARG A 325 11.75 26.50 -8.35
C ARG A 325 11.65 25.01 -8.10
N LYS A 326 10.43 24.53 -7.82
CA LYS A 326 10.19 23.08 -7.70
C LYS A 326 10.18 22.42 -9.08
N PRO A 327 10.86 21.25 -9.27
CA PRO A 327 10.87 20.54 -10.53
C PRO A 327 9.51 19.88 -10.83
N VAL A 328 9.17 19.82 -12.11
CA VAL A 328 7.95 19.16 -12.60
C VAL A 328 8.31 17.96 -13.46
N PHE A 329 8.36 16.78 -12.84
CA PHE A 329 8.72 15.54 -13.51
C PHE A 329 7.59 14.96 -14.39
N SER A 330 7.99 14.29 -15.47
CA SER A 330 7.08 13.67 -16.44
C SER A 330 6.33 12.49 -15.83
N LYS A 331 5.10 12.22 -16.31
CA LYS A 331 4.39 10.98 -15.96
C LYS A 331 5.15 9.77 -16.54
N LEU A 332 4.98 8.60 -15.89
CA LEU A 332 5.46 7.33 -16.43
C LEU A 332 4.75 6.99 -17.74
#